data_AF-A0A8T3U8T4-F1
#
_entry.id   AF-A0A8T3U8T4-F1
#
_cell.length_a   1.000
_cell.length_b   1.000
_cell.length_c   1.000
_cell.angle_alpha   90.00
_cell.angle_beta   90.00
_cell.angle_gamma   90.00
#
_symmetry.space_group_name_H-M   'P 1'
#
loop_
_entity.id
_entity.type
_entity.pdbx_description
1 polymer ?
#
loop_
_entity_poly.entity_id
_entity_poly.type
_entity_poly.pdbx_seq_one_letter_code
_entity_poly.pdbx_strand_id
1 'polypeptide(L)'
;MENYIEDLKNFKPGITLKRIFLTIEKNRKHISLVRKNCFKAGIPINGILHDLSKWSPVEFFGTAKYFSHKEFTPIDTERYFNNGYSKVATHHVKVNKHHYEYWYDEKLDIIHEIPYKYIVEMICDKLAASKGYYECKSNNKEEWTPKIEYEYWNKESVKRVERKKLCLTAELMISKVFEDMANSENGMELLNEKYLKQVYNDVKKEVSKRKITLTKKVYGKA
;
A
#
# COMPACT_ATOMS: atom_id res chain seq x y z
N MET A 1 -20.47 -4.23 -15.44
CA MET A 1 -19.62 -5.44 -15.26
C MET A 1 -19.45 -6.22 -16.57
N GLU A 2 -20.51 -6.40 -17.36
CA GLU A 2 -20.48 -7.20 -18.60
C GLU A 2 -19.49 -6.70 -19.67
N ASN A 3 -19.46 -5.39 -19.96
CA ASN A 3 -18.51 -4.83 -20.93
C ASN A 3 -17.03 -4.99 -20.51
N TYR A 4 -16.74 -5.15 -19.22
CA TYR A 4 -15.38 -5.21 -18.68
C TYR A 4 -14.78 -6.61 -18.71
N ILE A 5 -15.59 -7.65 -18.50
CA ILE A 5 -15.14 -9.04 -18.69
C ILE A 5 -14.88 -9.31 -20.18
N GLU A 6 -15.68 -8.71 -21.06
CA GLU A 6 -15.49 -8.80 -22.50
C GLU A 6 -14.16 -8.19 -22.95
N ASP A 7 -13.74 -7.09 -22.33
CA ASP A 7 -12.42 -6.51 -22.56
C ASP A 7 -11.27 -7.44 -22.15
N LEU A 8 -11.42 -8.20 -21.06
CA LEU A 8 -10.43 -9.19 -20.63
C LEU A 8 -10.42 -10.43 -21.53
N LYS A 9 -11.58 -10.89 -22.01
CA LYS A 9 -11.65 -12.00 -22.99
C LYS A 9 -10.92 -11.67 -24.29
N ASN A 10 -10.99 -10.41 -24.72
CA ASN A 10 -10.34 -9.92 -25.94
C ASN A 10 -8.87 -9.54 -25.73
N PHE A 11 -8.39 -9.51 -24.49
CA PHE A 11 -6.99 -9.20 -24.19
C PHE A 11 -6.07 -10.35 -24.57
N LYS A 12 -4.99 -10.04 -25.29
CA LYS A 12 -3.92 -11.00 -25.59
C LYS A 12 -2.68 -10.69 -24.73
N PRO A 13 -2.32 -11.56 -23.76
CA PRO A 13 -1.08 -11.43 -23.01
C PRO A 13 0.14 -11.52 -23.93
N GLY A 14 1.15 -10.70 -23.67
CA GLY A 14 2.34 -10.67 -24.50
C GLY A 14 3.22 -9.46 -24.20
N ILE A 15 4.50 -9.57 -24.49
CA ILE A 15 5.45 -8.47 -24.30
C ILE A 15 5.57 -7.71 -25.62
N THR A 16 5.33 -6.41 -25.58
CA THR A 16 5.54 -5.50 -26.73
C THR A 16 6.36 -4.31 -26.27
N LEU A 17 7.06 -3.64 -27.20
CA LEU A 17 7.82 -2.42 -26.90
C LEU A 17 6.95 -1.36 -26.21
N LYS A 18 5.70 -1.22 -26.66
CA LYS A 18 4.71 -0.32 -26.04
C LYS A 18 4.47 -0.67 -24.57
N ARG A 19 4.21 -1.95 -24.25
CA ARG A 19 3.96 -2.38 -22.86
C ARG A 19 5.20 -2.27 -21.98
N ILE A 20 6.40 -2.51 -22.54
CA ILE A 20 7.67 -2.26 -21.85
C ILE A 20 7.78 -0.78 -21.47
N PHE A 21 7.60 0.13 -22.43
CA PHE A 21 7.70 1.57 -22.20
C PHE A 21 6.73 2.05 -21.12
N LEU A 22 5.46 1.61 -21.20
CA LEU A 22 4.44 1.97 -20.21
C LEU A 22 4.73 1.42 -18.82
N THR A 23 5.31 0.22 -18.74
CA THR A 23 5.73 -0.38 -17.46
C THR A 23 6.83 0.47 -16.82
N ILE A 24 7.83 0.88 -17.61
CA ILE A 24 8.90 1.77 -17.15
C ILE A 24 8.32 3.10 -16.67
N GLU A 25 7.47 3.73 -17.47
CA GLU A 25 6.88 5.03 -17.17
C GLU A 25 6.05 4.98 -15.87
N LYS A 26 5.16 3.99 -15.75
CA LYS A 26 4.31 3.80 -14.56
C LYS A 26 5.14 3.56 -13.30
N ASN A 27 6.13 2.68 -13.37
CA ASN A 27 7.01 2.39 -12.23
C ASN A 27 7.79 3.62 -11.81
N ARG A 28 8.37 4.38 -12.76
CA ARG A 28 9.11 5.61 -12.46
C ARG A 28 8.24 6.68 -11.82
N LYS A 29 7.02 6.88 -12.32
CA LYS A 29 6.07 7.85 -11.76
C LYS A 29 5.72 7.52 -10.31
N HIS A 30 5.34 6.28 -10.03
CA HIS A 30 5.02 5.81 -8.67
C HIS A 30 6.22 5.95 -7.73
N ILE A 31 7.37 5.37 -8.09
CA ILE A 31 8.59 5.39 -7.26
C ILE A 31 9.04 6.84 -6.99
N SER A 32 8.92 7.73 -7.98
CA SER A 32 9.27 9.15 -7.80
C SER A 32 8.35 9.86 -6.79
N LEU A 33 7.05 9.57 -6.81
CA LEU A 33 6.10 10.13 -5.84
C LEU A 33 6.36 9.59 -4.43
N VAL A 34 6.57 8.28 -4.29
CA VAL A 34 6.91 7.66 -2.99
C VAL A 34 8.22 8.23 -2.46
N ARG A 35 9.25 8.37 -3.30
CA ARG A 35 10.52 8.98 -2.91
C ARG A 35 10.32 10.40 -2.37
N LYS A 36 9.53 11.23 -3.06
CA LYS A 36 9.21 12.60 -2.59
C LYS A 36 8.53 12.57 -1.23
N ASN A 37 7.58 11.67 -1.03
CA ASN A 37 6.86 11.50 0.24
C ASN A 37 7.80 11.02 1.37
N CYS A 38 8.63 10.01 1.11
CA CYS A 38 9.60 9.48 2.07
C CYS A 38 10.65 10.52 2.49
N PHE A 39 11.06 11.41 1.59
CA PHE A 39 11.99 12.50 1.92
C PHE A 39 11.35 13.49 2.89
N LYS A 40 10.09 13.89 2.65
CA LYS A 40 9.34 14.74 3.59
C LYS A 40 9.16 14.05 4.95
N ALA A 41 8.86 12.76 4.94
CA ALA A 41 8.62 11.95 6.13
C ALA A 41 9.87 11.61 6.96
N GLY A 42 11.08 11.97 6.51
CA GLY A 42 12.33 11.71 7.24
C GLY A 42 12.91 10.30 7.06
N ILE A 43 12.51 9.57 6.01
CA ILE A 43 13.02 8.22 5.69
C ILE A 43 13.59 8.14 4.24
N PRO A 44 14.56 9.00 3.86
CA PRO A 44 15.03 9.12 2.48
C PRO A 44 15.63 7.82 1.92
N ILE A 45 16.32 7.02 2.75
CA ILE A 45 16.91 5.73 2.33
C ILE A 45 15.82 4.75 1.89
N ASN A 46 14.73 4.65 2.64
CA ASN A 46 13.58 3.82 2.26
C ASN A 46 12.96 4.32 0.95
N GLY A 47 12.84 5.63 0.74
CA GLY A 47 12.36 6.18 -0.53
C GLY A 47 13.24 5.89 -1.73
N ILE A 48 14.57 5.78 -1.54
CA ILE A 48 15.52 5.40 -2.62
C ILE A 48 15.42 3.91 -2.95
N LEU A 49 15.22 3.07 -1.93
CA LEU A 49 15.16 1.62 -2.06
C LEU A 49 13.74 1.08 -2.33
N HIS A 50 12.74 1.96 -2.32
CA HIS A 50 11.34 1.60 -2.49
C HIS A 50 11.12 0.90 -3.83
N ASP A 51 10.48 -0.27 -3.78
CA ASP A 51 10.02 -1.01 -4.95
C ASP A 51 11.10 -1.32 -6.01
N LEU A 52 12.37 -1.46 -5.60
CA LEU A 52 13.43 -1.90 -6.52
C LEU A 52 13.12 -3.26 -7.16
N SER A 53 12.33 -4.09 -6.50
CA SER A 53 11.88 -5.38 -7.03
C SER A 53 11.05 -5.28 -8.31
N LYS A 54 10.44 -4.12 -8.62
CA LYS A 54 9.71 -3.90 -9.89
C LYS A 54 10.59 -4.01 -11.13
N TRP A 55 11.90 -3.91 -10.96
CA TRP A 55 12.90 -4.08 -12.01
C TRP A 55 13.42 -5.51 -12.09
N SER A 56 13.00 -6.41 -11.18
CA SER A 56 13.32 -7.83 -11.29
C SER A 56 12.62 -8.45 -12.53
N PRO A 57 13.20 -9.49 -13.15
CA PRO A 57 12.57 -10.17 -14.27
C PRO A 57 11.15 -10.69 -13.97
N VAL A 58 10.90 -11.10 -12.72
CA VAL A 58 9.59 -11.62 -12.28
C VAL A 58 8.52 -10.53 -12.36
N GLU A 59 8.78 -9.37 -11.77
CA GLU A 59 7.80 -8.29 -11.73
C GLU A 59 7.75 -7.52 -13.03
N PHE A 60 8.91 -7.19 -13.62
CA PHE A 60 8.98 -6.35 -14.80
C PHE A 60 8.32 -7.00 -16.02
N PHE A 61 8.76 -8.22 -16.38
CA PHE A 61 8.20 -8.92 -17.54
C PHE A 61 6.79 -9.44 -17.28
N GLY A 62 6.47 -9.83 -16.04
CA GLY A 62 5.10 -10.17 -15.66
C GLY A 62 4.15 -8.99 -15.85
N THR A 63 4.50 -7.83 -15.30
CA THR A 63 3.73 -6.60 -15.47
C THR A 63 3.62 -6.20 -16.94
N ALA A 64 4.74 -6.21 -17.68
CA ALA A 64 4.74 -5.85 -19.10
C ALA A 64 3.91 -6.82 -19.95
N LYS A 65 3.87 -8.12 -19.62
CA LYS A 65 3.06 -9.12 -20.34
C LYS A 65 1.56 -8.85 -20.21
N TYR A 66 1.13 -8.43 -19.01
CA TYR A 66 -0.28 -8.23 -18.66
C TYR A 66 -0.68 -6.75 -18.59
N PHE A 67 0.14 -5.83 -19.10
CA PHE A 67 -0.17 -4.40 -19.07
C PHE A 67 -1.42 -4.08 -19.91
N SER A 68 -2.54 -3.84 -19.22
CA SER A 68 -3.82 -3.42 -19.78
C SER A 68 -3.97 -1.90 -19.70
N HIS A 69 -4.50 -1.30 -20.77
CA HIS A 69 -4.73 0.15 -20.89
C HIS A 69 -6.02 0.64 -20.22
N LYS A 70 -6.76 -0.26 -19.56
CA LYS A 70 -8.13 -0.03 -19.11
C LYS A 70 -8.23 -0.17 -17.58
N GLU A 71 -9.45 -0.34 -17.06
CA GLU A 71 -9.76 -0.32 -15.63
C GLU A 71 -9.03 -1.36 -14.76
N PHE A 72 -8.41 -2.38 -15.35
CA PHE A 72 -7.67 -3.43 -14.63
C PHE A 72 -6.19 -3.10 -14.47
N THR A 73 -5.64 -3.42 -13.30
CA THR A 73 -4.18 -3.41 -13.13
C THR A 73 -3.54 -4.60 -13.85
N PRO A 74 -2.24 -4.56 -14.14
CA PRO A 74 -1.53 -5.71 -14.70
C PRO A 74 -1.63 -6.96 -13.82
N ILE A 75 -1.73 -6.78 -12.49
CA ILE A 75 -1.96 -7.86 -11.52
C ILE A 75 -3.35 -8.46 -11.69
N ASP A 76 -4.40 -7.63 -11.83
CA ASP A 76 -5.77 -8.13 -12.01
C ASP A 76 -5.91 -8.89 -13.33
N THR A 77 -5.27 -8.39 -14.39
CA THR A 77 -5.21 -9.07 -15.68
C THR A 77 -4.47 -10.40 -15.56
N GLU A 78 -3.33 -10.45 -14.87
CA GLU A 78 -2.63 -11.71 -14.60
C GLU A 78 -3.52 -12.72 -13.84
N ARG A 79 -4.22 -12.25 -12.80
CA ARG A 79 -5.16 -13.09 -12.03
C ARG A 79 -6.27 -13.67 -12.90
N TYR A 80 -6.85 -12.87 -13.79
CA TYR A 80 -7.88 -13.36 -14.70
C TYR A 80 -7.39 -14.54 -15.57
N PHE A 81 -6.18 -14.43 -16.13
CA PHE A 81 -5.61 -15.49 -16.97
C PHE A 81 -5.04 -16.68 -16.19
N ASN A 82 -4.76 -16.52 -14.90
CA ASN A 82 -4.10 -17.52 -14.07
C ASN A 82 -5.01 -18.00 -12.91
N ASN A 83 -6.33 -18.08 -13.12
CA ASN A 83 -7.29 -18.62 -12.15
C ASN A 83 -7.21 -17.97 -10.75
N GLY A 84 -7.06 -16.65 -10.71
CA GLY A 84 -6.97 -15.86 -9.48
C GLY A 84 -5.56 -15.69 -8.92
N TYR A 85 -4.55 -16.37 -9.48
CA TYR A 85 -3.16 -16.28 -9.04
C TYR A 85 -2.39 -15.16 -9.75
N SER A 86 -1.53 -14.44 -9.04
CA SER A 86 -0.60 -13.49 -9.65
C SER A 86 0.79 -13.68 -9.05
N LYS A 87 1.73 -14.13 -9.89
CA LYS A 87 3.12 -14.32 -9.48
C LYS A 87 3.78 -12.97 -9.16
N VAL A 88 3.42 -11.94 -9.93
CA VAL A 88 3.89 -10.56 -9.71
C VAL A 88 3.47 -10.06 -8.33
N ALA A 89 2.17 -10.16 -8.00
CA ALA A 89 1.66 -9.70 -6.71
C ALA A 89 2.30 -10.47 -5.54
N THR A 90 2.40 -11.80 -5.63
CA THR A 90 3.01 -12.62 -4.58
C THR A 90 4.48 -12.28 -4.37
N HIS A 91 5.26 -12.15 -5.45
CA HIS A 91 6.67 -11.78 -5.35
C HIS A 91 6.81 -10.39 -4.70
N HIS A 92 6.05 -9.41 -5.21
CA HIS A 92 6.11 -8.03 -4.77
C HIS A 92 5.88 -7.86 -3.26
N VAL A 93 4.80 -8.43 -2.72
CA VAL A 93 4.47 -8.27 -1.30
C VAL A 93 5.39 -9.08 -0.37
N LYS A 94 6.06 -10.12 -0.88
CA LYS A 94 6.96 -10.97 -0.08
C LYS A 94 8.41 -10.51 -0.07
N VAL A 95 8.82 -9.59 -0.96
CA VAL A 95 10.18 -9.04 -0.96
C VAL A 95 10.24 -7.59 -0.45
N ASN A 96 9.13 -6.85 -0.50
CA ASN A 96 9.06 -5.46 -0.07
C ASN A 96 8.48 -5.33 1.35
N LYS A 97 9.29 -4.80 2.27
CA LYS A 97 8.99 -4.73 3.71
C LYS A 97 7.91 -3.71 4.09
N HIS A 98 7.53 -2.82 3.17
CA HIS A 98 6.39 -1.94 3.38
C HIS A 98 5.06 -2.59 2.98
N HIS A 99 5.02 -3.87 2.59
CA HIS A 99 3.75 -4.61 2.52
C HIS A 99 3.53 -5.39 3.81
N TYR A 100 2.31 -5.38 4.32
CA TYR A 100 2.02 -6.04 5.60
C TYR A 100 2.10 -7.57 5.47
N GLU A 101 1.87 -8.11 4.27
CA GLU A 101 2.00 -9.53 3.95
C GLU A 101 3.44 -10.05 4.11
N TYR A 102 4.44 -9.16 4.11
CA TYR A 102 5.83 -9.51 4.44
C TYR A 102 5.97 -9.94 5.91
N TRP A 103 5.16 -9.35 6.79
CA TRP A 103 5.23 -9.51 8.25
C TRP A 103 4.20 -10.49 8.81
N TYR A 104 3.50 -11.21 7.93
CA TYR A 104 2.53 -12.23 8.29
C TYR A 104 3.02 -13.61 7.88
N ASP A 105 3.21 -14.49 8.86
CA ASP A 105 3.44 -15.91 8.65
C ASP A 105 2.09 -16.64 8.59
N GLU A 106 1.71 -17.06 7.38
CA GLU A 106 0.44 -17.72 7.12
C GLU A 106 0.39 -19.16 7.66
N LYS A 107 1.53 -19.83 7.81
CA LYS A 107 1.56 -21.21 8.33
C LYS A 107 1.38 -21.24 9.84
N LEU A 108 1.95 -20.26 10.52
CA LEU A 108 1.89 -20.14 11.97
C LEU A 108 0.74 -19.25 12.45
N ASP A 109 0.07 -18.55 11.53
CA ASP A 109 -0.91 -17.50 11.81
C ASP A 109 -0.35 -16.41 12.77
N ILE A 110 0.90 -15.99 12.52
CA ILE A 110 1.62 -15.01 13.35
C ILE A 110 1.79 -13.70 12.60
N ILE A 111 1.45 -12.61 13.27
CA ILE A 111 1.70 -11.24 12.81
C ILE A 111 2.89 -10.67 13.58
N HIS A 112 3.94 -10.29 12.85
CA HIS A 112 5.12 -9.65 13.43
C HIS A 112 4.91 -8.14 13.62
N GLU A 113 5.57 -7.58 14.63
CA GLU A 113 5.64 -6.12 14.79
C GLU A 113 6.42 -5.50 13.61
N ILE A 114 5.87 -4.44 13.03
CA ILE A 114 6.44 -3.77 11.87
C ILE A 114 7.29 -2.59 12.36
N PRO A 115 8.58 -2.49 11.96
CA PRO A 115 9.41 -1.35 12.30
C PRO A 115 8.85 -0.02 11.78
N TYR A 116 8.99 1.05 12.58
CA TYR A 116 8.51 2.41 12.27
C TYR A 116 8.75 2.84 10.82
N LYS A 117 9.98 2.69 10.31
CA LYS A 117 10.33 3.12 8.95
C LYS A 117 9.51 2.47 7.84
N TYR A 118 9.08 1.21 8.02
CA TYR A 118 8.26 0.51 7.02
C TYR A 118 6.78 0.85 7.15
N ILE A 119 6.30 1.22 8.34
CA ILE A 119 4.95 1.80 8.52
C ILE A 119 4.89 3.18 7.85
N VAL A 120 5.93 4.00 8.01
CA VAL A 120 6.00 5.30 7.31
C VAL A 120 6.11 5.12 5.80
N GLU A 121 6.89 4.13 5.34
CA GLU A 121 6.94 3.79 3.91
C GLU A 121 5.57 3.33 3.38
N MET A 122 4.78 2.55 4.14
CA MET A 122 3.39 2.21 3.78
C MET A 122 2.50 3.44 3.59
N ILE A 123 2.59 4.42 4.49
CA ILE A 123 1.83 5.69 4.39
C ILE A 123 2.23 6.40 3.09
N CYS A 124 3.54 6.50 2.82
CA CYS A 124 4.07 7.17 1.64
C CYS A 124 3.66 6.47 0.33
N ASP A 125 3.72 5.14 0.30
CA ASP A 125 3.31 4.28 -0.81
C ASP A 125 1.82 4.46 -1.13
N LYS A 126 0.98 4.37 -0.10
CA LYS A 126 -0.48 4.53 -0.22
C LYS A 126 -0.88 5.90 -0.75
N LEU A 127 -0.34 6.99 -0.19
CA LEU A 127 -0.63 8.35 -0.68
C LEU A 127 -0.23 8.51 -2.15
N ALA A 128 0.93 7.96 -2.56
CA ALA A 128 1.38 8.01 -3.95
C ALA A 128 0.51 7.17 -4.90
N ALA A 129 0.16 5.96 -4.50
CA ALA A 129 -0.72 5.08 -5.27
C ALA A 129 -2.11 5.70 -5.44
N SER A 130 -2.69 6.21 -4.35
CA SER A 130 -3.97 6.91 -4.31
C SER A 130 -4.01 8.07 -5.30
N LYS A 131 -2.99 8.93 -5.25
CA LYS A 131 -2.84 10.06 -6.15
C LYS A 131 -2.76 9.62 -7.60
N GLY A 132 -1.91 8.64 -7.92
CA GLY A 132 -1.76 8.12 -9.28
C GLY A 132 -3.05 7.51 -9.83
N TYR A 133 -3.78 6.74 -9.02
CA TYR A 133 -5.07 6.17 -9.44
C TYR A 133 -6.15 7.23 -9.64
N TYR A 134 -6.20 8.24 -8.79
CA TYR A 134 -7.17 9.32 -8.91
C TYR A 134 -6.94 10.17 -10.16
N GLU A 135 -5.70 10.59 -10.41
CA GLU A 135 -5.32 11.36 -11.60
C GLU A 135 -5.63 10.60 -12.90
N CYS A 136 -5.41 9.28 -12.94
CA CYS A 136 -5.77 8.46 -14.09
C CYS A 136 -7.30 8.36 -14.34
N LYS A 137 -8.15 8.51 -13.32
CA LYS A 137 -9.61 8.38 -13.43
C LYS A 137 -10.34 9.71 -13.61
N SER A 138 -9.84 10.78 -13.00
CA SER A 138 -10.54 12.07 -12.88
C SER A 138 -10.57 12.87 -14.19
N ASN A 139 -9.86 12.45 -15.25
CA ASN A 139 -9.61 13.29 -16.44
C ASN A 139 -9.15 14.72 -16.04
N ASN A 140 -8.46 14.83 -14.90
CA ASN A 140 -7.96 16.07 -14.29
C ASN A 140 -9.02 17.15 -13.96
N LYS A 141 -10.28 16.77 -13.67
CA LYS A 141 -11.33 17.74 -13.32
C LYS A 141 -11.24 18.26 -11.87
N GLU A 142 -10.69 17.46 -10.98
CA GLU A 142 -10.57 17.74 -9.56
C GLU A 142 -9.16 17.37 -9.08
N GLU A 143 -8.67 18.06 -8.05
CA GLU A 143 -7.36 17.78 -7.44
C GLU A 143 -7.47 16.64 -6.41
N TRP A 144 -6.47 15.76 -6.40
CA TRP A 144 -6.38 14.73 -5.37
C TRP A 144 -6.10 15.34 -4.00
N THR A 145 -6.84 14.91 -2.97
CA THR A 145 -6.62 15.30 -1.57
C THR A 145 -6.39 14.06 -0.68
N PRO A 146 -5.70 14.20 0.48
CA PRO A 146 -5.53 13.09 1.43
C PRO A 146 -6.84 12.46 1.91
N LYS A 147 -7.95 13.21 1.87
CA LYS A 147 -9.28 12.70 2.19
C LYS A 147 -9.68 11.50 1.32
N ILE A 148 -9.28 11.48 0.05
CA ILE A 148 -9.56 10.36 -0.86
C ILE A 148 -8.88 9.08 -0.36
N GLU A 149 -7.62 9.17 0.09
CA GLU A 149 -6.92 8.02 0.65
C GLU A 149 -7.52 7.59 1.98
N TYR A 150 -7.92 8.53 2.84
CA TYR A 150 -8.61 8.21 4.09
C TYR A 150 -9.93 7.45 3.87
N GLU A 151 -10.75 7.90 2.92
CA GLU A 151 -12.00 7.23 2.54
C GLU A 151 -11.73 5.83 1.97
N TYR A 152 -10.73 5.69 1.11
CA TYR A 152 -10.30 4.40 0.57
C TYR A 152 -9.81 3.45 1.68
N TRP A 153 -8.95 3.96 2.57
CA TRP A 153 -8.45 3.23 3.73
C TRP A 153 -9.60 2.72 4.60
N ASN A 154 -10.60 3.55 4.90
CA ASN A 154 -11.76 3.16 5.70
C ASN A 154 -12.68 2.16 4.99
N LYS A 155 -12.89 2.30 3.69
CA LYS A 155 -13.70 1.34 2.91
C LYS A 155 -13.11 -0.07 2.93
N GLU A 156 -11.78 -0.17 2.89
CA GLU A 156 -11.08 -1.45 2.93
C GLU A 156 -10.85 -1.96 4.37
N SER A 157 -11.22 -1.20 5.40
CA SER A 157 -11.00 -1.55 6.81
C SER A 157 -11.70 -2.85 7.21
N VAL A 158 -12.93 -3.08 6.74
CA VAL A 158 -13.70 -4.32 7.04
C VAL A 158 -12.89 -5.55 6.62
N LYS A 159 -12.41 -5.57 5.37
CA LYS A 159 -11.61 -6.68 4.84
C LYS A 159 -10.26 -6.81 5.56
N ARG A 160 -9.60 -5.70 5.95
CA ARG A 160 -8.31 -5.76 6.66
C ARG A 160 -8.46 -6.27 8.10
N VAL A 161 -9.47 -5.80 8.81
CA VAL A 161 -9.78 -6.20 10.19
C VAL A 161 -10.23 -7.66 10.23
N GLU A 162 -11.07 -8.10 9.30
CA GLU A 162 -11.48 -9.50 9.18
C GLU A 162 -10.30 -10.42 8.86
N ARG A 163 -9.35 -9.97 8.04
CA ARG A 163 -8.15 -10.74 7.70
C ARG A 163 -7.12 -10.77 8.83
N LYS A 164 -7.17 -9.83 9.78
CA LYS A 164 -6.19 -9.69 10.89
C LYS A 164 -4.73 -9.80 10.43
N LYS A 165 -4.35 -9.27 9.26
CA LYS A 165 -2.97 -9.45 8.74
C LYS A 165 -2.02 -8.27 9.03
N LEU A 166 -2.52 -7.19 9.63
CA LEU A 166 -1.72 -6.02 10.00
C LEU A 166 -1.58 -5.92 11.52
N CYS A 167 -0.39 -5.61 12.01
CA CYS A 167 -0.18 -5.44 13.44
C CYS A 167 -0.92 -4.20 13.96
N LEU A 168 -1.39 -4.24 15.21
CA LEU A 168 -2.21 -3.19 15.80
C LEU A 168 -1.52 -1.81 15.78
N THR A 169 -0.20 -1.76 16.00
CA THR A 169 0.56 -0.50 15.94
C THR A 169 0.51 0.13 14.55
N ALA A 170 0.65 -0.64 13.49
CA ALA A 170 0.60 -0.12 12.13
C ALA A 170 -0.83 0.31 11.75
N GLU A 171 -1.85 -0.49 12.08
CA GLU A 171 -3.26 -0.13 11.80
C GLU A 171 -3.65 1.19 12.48
N LEU A 172 -3.33 1.35 13.77
CA LEU A 172 -3.65 2.57 14.51
C LEU A 172 -2.86 3.78 14.00
N MET A 173 -1.56 3.62 13.72
CA MET A 173 -0.74 4.72 13.21
C MET A 173 -1.22 5.20 11.85
N ILE A 174 -1.42 4.29 10.89
CA ILE A 174 -1.86 4.66 9.53
C ILE A 174 -3.23 5.32 9.57
N SER A 175 -4.17 4.74 10.34
CA SER A 175 -5.52 5.29 10.49
C SER A 175 -5.49 6.71 11.06
N LYS A 176 -4.70 6.93 12.12
CA LYS A 176 -4.58 8.26 12.74
C LYS A 176 -3.97 9.29 11.80
N VAL A 177 -2.89 8.91 11.09
CA VAL A 177 -2.23 9.81 10.14
C VAL A 177 -3.20 10.19 9.01
N PHE A 178 -3.90 9.23 8.42
CA PHE A 178 -4.85 9.54 7.33
C PHE A 178 -6.06 10.35 7.80
N GLU A 179 -6.58 10.07 8.99
CA GLU A 179 -7.66 10.87 9.59
C GLU A 179 -7.22 12.33 9.80
N ASP A 180 -6.07 12.55 10.42
CA ASP A 180 -5.56 13.91 10.69
C ASP A 180 -5.25 14.66 9.38
N MET A 181 -4.70 13.96 8.38
CA MET A 181 -4.47 14.54 7.05
C MET A 181 -5.78 14.91 6.34
N ALA A 182 -6.82 14.09 6.47
CA ALA A 182 -8.12 14.35 5.84
C ALA A 182 -8.88 15.52 6.49
N ASN A 183 -8.65 15.75 7.79
CA ASN A 183 -9.29 16.82 8.57
C ASN A 183 -8.47 18.11 8.62
N SER A 184 -7.31 18.15 7.97
CA SER A 184 -6.44 19.34 7.89
C SER A 184 -6.60 20.03 6.53
N GLU A 185 -6.64 21.37 6.54
CA GLU A 185 -6.64 22.19 5.32
C GLU A 185 -5.42 21.87 4.43
N ASN A 186 -4.25 21.65 5.04
CA ASN A 186 -3.00 21.30 4.36
C ASN A 186 -2.48 19.93 4.82
N GLY A 187 -3.30 18.87 4.70
CA GLY A 187 -2.95 17.54 5.21
C GLY A 187 -1.56 17.00 4.81
N MET A 188 -1.07 17.32 3.61
CA MET A 188 0.27 16.89 3.18
C MET A 188 1.43 17.54 3.97
N GLU A 189 1.21 18.63 4.72
CA GLU A 189 2.21 19.21 5.64
C GLU A 189 2.44 18.34 6.87
N LEU A 190 1.44 17.54 7.27
CA LEU A 190 1.59 16.57 8.36
C LEU A 190 2.52 15.40 7.98
N LEU A 191 2.83 15.20 6.69
CA LEU A 191 3.80 14.20 6.25
C LEU A 191 5.25 14.66 6.54
N ASN A 192 5.57 14.80 7.81
CA ASN A 192 6.89 15.21 8.29
C ASN A 192 7.34 14.34 9.47
N GLU A 193 8.67 14.24 9.64
CA GLU A 193 9.29 13.36 10.65
C GLU A 193 8.80 13.64 12.08
N LYS A 194 8.65 14.92 12.46
CA LYS A 194 8.25 15.33 13.81
C LYS A 194 6.86 14.79 14.16
N TYR A 195 5.89 15.05 13.30
CA TYR A 195 4.52 14.59 13.50
C TYR A 195 4.42 13.06 13.48
N LEU A 196 5.05 12.39 12.51
CA LEU A 196 4.98 10.94 12.39
C LEU A 196 5.61 10.22 13.59
N LYS A 197 6.73 10.73 14.13
CA LYS A 197 7.34 10.19 15.36
C LYS A 197 6.44 10.39 16.57
N GLN A 198 5.77 11.54 16.68
CA GLN A 198 4.82 11.81 17.75
C GLN A 198 3.68 10.79 17.74
N VAL A 199 3.00 10.64 16.60
CA VAL A 199 1.89 9.68 16.44
C VAL A 199 2.35 8.26 16.76
N TYR A 200 3.52 7.83 16.24
CA TYR A 200 4.05 6.50 16.53
C TYR A 200 4.26 6.25 18.02
N ASN A 201 4.87 7.20 18.73
CA ASN A 201 5.13 7.08 20.16
C ASN A 201 3.82 7.00 20.98
N ASP A 202 2.83 7.80 20.62
CA ASP A 202 1.53 7.80 21.31
C ASP A 202 0.77 6.49 21.07
N VAL A 203 0.79 5.99 19.83
CA VAL A 203 0.25 4.66 19.50
C VAL A 203 0.98 3.54 20.26
N LYS A 204 2.31 3.57 20.38
CA LYS A 204 3.05 2.55 21.15
C LYS A 204 2.66 2.56 22.63
N LYS A 205 2.45 3.74 23.23
CA LYS A 205 1.95 3.85 24.62
C LYS A 205 0.55 3.25 24.74
N GLU A 206 -0.33 3.56 23.79
CA GLU A 206 -1.70 3.05 23.77
C GLU A 206 -1.75 1.52 23.64
N VAL A 207 -1.02 0.96 22.68
CA VAL A 207 -0.95 -0.49 22.46
C VAL A 207 -0.40 -1.20 23.71
N SER A 208 0.60 -0.61 24.38
CA SER A 208 1.15 -1.16 25.62
C SER A 208 0.12 -1.18 26.75
N LYS A 209 -0.66 -0.09 26.91
CA LYS A 209 -1.76 -0.05 27.89
C LYS A 209 -2.82 -1.11 27.61
N ARG A 210 -3.24 -1.27 26.34
CA ARG A 210 -4.23 -2.28 25.94
C ARG A 210 -3.75 -3.70 26.25
N LYS A 211 -2.47 -4.01 25.97
CA LYS A 211 -1.86 -5.31 26.31
C LYS A 211 -1.89 -5.57 27.83
N ILE A 212 -1.49 -4.59 28.65
CA ILE A 212 -1.53 -4.70 30.11
C ILE A 212 -2.95 -4.96 30.63
N THR A 213 -3.95 -4.24 30.12
CA THR A 213 -5.35 -4.43 30.53
C THR A 213 -5.86 -5.83 30.20
N LEU A 214 -5.52 -6.37 29.03
CA LEU A 214 -5.86 -7.75 28.65
C LEU A 214 -5.20 -8.77 29.57
N THR A 215 -3.90 -8.62 29.85
CA THR A 215 -3.17 -9.51 30.78
C THR A 215 -3.78 -9.46 32.18
N LYS A 216 -4.11 -8.28 32.71
CA LYS A 216 -4.79 -8.16 34.01
C LYS A 216 -6.19 -8.78 34.02
N LYS A 217 -6.95 -8.71 32.91
CA LYS A 217 -8.27 -9.36 32.83
C LYS A 217 -8.18 -10.88 32.77
N VAL A 218 -7.12 -11.42 32.16
CA VAL A 218 -6.88 -12.86 32.04
C VAL A 218 -6.31 -13.45 33.33
N TYR A 219 -5.34 -12.78 33.95
CA TYR A 219 -4.59 -13.30 35.10
C TYR A 219 -4.96 -12.66 36.45
N GLY A 220 -5.75 -11.59 36.45
CA GLY A 220 -6.25 -10.90 37.65
C GLY A 220 -7.64 -11.37 38.12
N LYS A 221 -8.16 -12.47 37.56
CA LYS A 221 -9.19 -13.27 38.22
C LYS A 221 -8.47 -14.27 39.14
N ALA A 222 -8.10 -13.81 40.32
CA ALA A 222 -7.80 -14.62 41.49
C ALA A 222 -8.68 -14.11 42.63
#